data_AF-A0A6G4R1D8-F1
#
_entry.id   AF-A0A6G4R1D8-F1
#
_cell.length_a   1.000
_cell.length_b   1.000
_cell.length_c   1.000
_cell.angle_alpha   90.00
_cell.angle_beta   90.00
_cell.angle_gamma   90.00
#
_symmetry.space_group_name_H-M   'P 1'
#
loop_
_entity.id
_entity.type
_entity.pdbx_description
1 polymer ?
#
loop_
_entity_poly.entity_id
_entity_poly.type
_entity_poly.pdbx_seq_one_letter_code
_entity_poly.pdbx_strand_id
1 'polypeptide(L)'
;MGGKEPVETAAEQELACWGLWRRLKNEFPAWSFVPSWFYSPGAYGYLGVDFLSGFRRNGSTRRAFALLEGIDDKTFDAVAALAGLNARRQEQMLRAVVITYLTVPVSITALVAEIMGDNLGAFVRANTVNCLGLALTLALGPLSYLVSNWRARQIVGVLDLIRIERAARA
;
A
#
# COMPACT_ATOMS: atom_id res chain seq x y z
N MET A 1 4.83 50.55 6.57
CA MET A 1 4.15 49.57 7.46
C MET A 1 3.93 48.31 6.65
N GLY A 2 4.75 47.29 6.90
CA GLY A 2 4.80 46.06 6.10
C GLY A 2 3.68 45.11 6.49
N GLY A 3 2.87 44.71 5.50
CA GLY A 3 1.87 43.67 5.65
C GLY A 3 2.54 42.33 5.94
N LYS A 4 2.47 41.89 7.19
CA LYS A 4 2.63 40.51 7.60
C LYS A 4 1.24 39.96 7.86
N GLU A 5 0.66 39.26 6.88
CA GLU A 5 -0.32 38.19 7.10
C GLU A 5 -0.66 37.49 5.77
N PRO A 6 0.03 36.37 5.48
CA PRO A 6 -0.65 35.24 4.84
C PRO A 6 -0.28 33.88 5.48
N VAL A 7 0.29 33.87 6.69
CA VAL A 7 0.81 32.63 7.31
C VAL A 7 -0.33 31.79 7.92
N GLU A 8 -1.42 32.41 8.37
CA GLU A 8 -2.57 31.71 8.99
C GLU A 8 -3.30 30.79 8.01
N THR A 9 -3.45 31.15 6.73
CA THR A 9 -4.24 30.36 5.77
C THR A 9 -3.50 29.18 5.14
N ALA A 10 -2.19 29.29 4.90
CA ALA A 10 -1.43 28.21 4.25
C ALA A 10 -1.11 27.06 5.20
N ALA A 11 -0.71 27.37 6.44
CA ALA A 11 -0.41 26.36 7.45
C ALA A 11 -1.65 25.60 7.89
N GLU A 12 -2.80 26.28 8.00
CA GLU A 12 -4.09 25.64 8.29
C GLU A 12 -4.56 24.73 7.16
N GLN A 13 -4.39 25.16 5.90
CA GLN A 13 -4.67 24.33 4.72
C GLN A 13 -3.77 23.09 4.67
N GLU A 14 -2.49 23.24 5.00
CA GLU A 14 -1.56 22.11 5.11
C GLU A 14 -1.98 21.13 6.23
N LEU A 15 -2.30 21.64 7.43
CA LEU A 15 -2.78 20.85 8.55
C LEU A 15 -4.09 20.11 8.21
N ALA A 16 -5.03 20.78 7.54
CA ALA A 16 -6.28 20.19 7.09
C ALA A 16 -6.05 19.07 6.06
N CYS A 17 -5.15 19.28 5.11
CA CYS A 17 -4.75 18.29 4.10
C CYS A 17 -4.12 17.05 4.76
N TRP A 18 -3.18 17.24 5.68
CA TRP A 18 -2.56 16.12 6.41
C TRP A 18 -3.54 15.41 7.35
N GLY A 19 -4.48 16.15 7.95
CA GLY A 19 -5.56 15.58 8.75
C GLY A 19 -6.48 14.69 7.91
N LEU A 20 -6.87 15.18 6.74
CA LEU A 20 -7.70 14.45 5.78
C LEU A 20 -6.97 13.21 5.25
N TRP A 21 -5.69 13.32 4.92
CA TRP A 21 -4.84 12.18 4.54
C TRP A 21 -4.79 11.09 5.62
N ARG A 22 -4.64 11.46 6.90
CA ARG A 22 -4.64 10.49 8.01
C ARG A 22 -5.98 9.76 8.10
N ARG A 23 -7.10 10.49 7.99
CA ARG A 23 -8.45 9.90 8.00
C ARG A 23 -8.64 8.95 6.82
N LEU A 24 -8.24 9.38 5.61
CA LEU A 24 -8.33 8.56 4.41
C LEU A 24 -7.51 7.27 4.55
N LYS A 25 -6.27 7.34 5.01
CA LYS A 25 -5.43 6.14 5.21
C LYS A 25 -6.05 5.14 6.19
N ASN A 26 -6.72 5.62 7.24
CA ASN A 26 -7.34 4.75 8.25
C ASN A 26 -8.50 3.92 7.67
N GLU A 27 -9.08 4.35 6.55
CA GLU A 27 -10.09 3.57 5.83
C GLU A 27 -9.52 2.36 5.06
N PHE A 28 -8.19 2.34 4.85
CA PHE A 28 -7.46 1.32 4.10
C PHE A 28 -6.36 0.65 4.94
N PRO A 29 -6.68 -0.01 6.08
CA PRO A 29 -5.66 -0.67 6.89
C PRO A 29 -5.04 -1.86 6.12
N ALA A 30 -3.73 -2.04 6.28
CA ALA A 30 -3.01 -3.17 5.68
C ALA A 30 -3.47 -4.53 6.23
N TRP A 31 -3.94 -4.57 7.48
CA TRP A 31 -4.39 -5.79 8.15
C TRP A 31 -5.80 -6.25 7.74
N SER A 32 -6.65 -5.35 7.22
CA SER A 32 -7.97 -5.76 6.68
C SER A 32 -7.87 -6.46 5.33
N PHE A 33 -6.66 -6.64 4.81
CA PHE A 33 -6.40 -7.23 3.50
C PHE A 33 -6.66 -8.74 3.49
N VAL A 34 -6.21 -9.46 4.53
CA VAL A 34 -6.26 -10.93 4.59
C VAL A 34 -7.69 -11.50 4.47
N PRO A 35 -8.73 -10.95 5.15
CA PRO A 35 -10.10 -11.43 4.96
C PRO A 35 -10.75 -10.95 3.65
N SER A 36 -10.37 -9.76 3.15
CA SER A 36 -11.02 -9.13 1.99
C SER A 36 -10.72 -9.82 0.66
N TRP A 37 -9.62 -10.58 0.58
CA TRP A 37 -9.28 -11.46 -0.53
C TRP A 37 -10.26 -12.62 -0.69
N PHE A 38 -10.79 -13.14 0.42
CA PHE A 38 -11.65 -14.31 0.42
C PHE A 38 -13.16 -13.99 0.53
N TYR A 39 -13.53 -12.84 1.09
CA TYR A 39 -14.93 -12.55 1.48
C TYR A 39 -15.55 -11.28 0.91
N SER A 40 -14.84 -10.46 0.13
CA SER A 40 -15.49 -9.28 -0.48
C SER A 40 -16.36 -9.70 -1.68
N PRO A 41 -17.58 -9.17 -1.84
CA PRO A 41 -18.43 -9.44 -3.01
C PRO A 41 -17.82 -9.03 -4.35
N GLY A 42 -16.65 -8.36 -4.33
CA GLY A 42 -15.83 -8.04 -5.50
C GLY A 42 -14.77 -9.10 -5.84
N ALA A 43 -14.47 -10.06 -4.96
CA ALA A 43 -13.46 -11.10 -5.17
C ALA A 43 -13.75 -11.98 -6.41
N TYR A 44 -15.03 -12.23 -6.71
CA TYR A 44 -15.44 -12.91 -7.96
C TYR A 44 -15.42 -12.00 -9.20
N GLY A 45 -15.41 -10.67 -9.02
CA GLY A 45 -15.13 -9.71 -10.10
C GLY A 45 -13.65 -9.64 -10.46
N TYR A 46 -12.74 -10.13 -9.60
CA TYR A 46 -11.31 -10.23 -9.91
C TYR A 46 -10.99 -11.31 -10.97
N LEU A 47 -11.98 -12.14 -11.33
CA LEU A 47 -11.92 -13.11 -12.43
C LEU A 47 -12.69 -12.65 -13.69
N GLY A 48 -13.11 -11.38 -13.75
CA GLY A 48 -13.86 -10.78 -14.87
C GLY A 48 -13.15 -9.56 -15.48
N VAL A 49 -13.74 -8.96 -16.52
CA VAL A 49 -13.18 -7.78 -17.22
C VAL A 49 -13.52 -6.46 -16.50
N ASP A 50 -14.48 -6.47 -15.57
CA ASP A 50 -14.94 -5.28 -14.85
C ASP A 50 -14.55 -5.30 -13.36
N PHE A 51 -13.37 -4.75 -13.10
CA PHE A 51 -12.87 -4.53 -11.74
C PHE A 51 -13.42 -3.24 -11.11
N LEU A 52 -13.92 -2.29 -11.90
CA LEU A 52 -14.33 -0.96 -11.44
C LEU A 52 -15.66 -1.01 -10.70
N SER A 53 -16.61 -1.83 -11.16
CA SER A 53 -17.90 -2.01 -10.47
C SER A 53 -17.75 -2.62 -9.08
N GLY A 54 -16.86 -3.62 -8.95
CA GLY A 54 -16.53 -4.23 -7.65
C GLY A 54 -15.80 -3.24 -6.73
N PHE A 55 -14.87 -2.47 -7.31
CA PHE A 55 -14.13 -1.43 -6.60
C PHE A 55 -15.02 -0.30 -6.06
N ARG A 56 -16.04 0.13 -6.83
CA ARG A 56 -17.04 1.13 -6.42
C ARG A 56 -17.92 0.65 -5.26
N ARG A 57 -18.29 -0.64 -5.25
CA ARG A 57 -19.16 -1.24 -4.22
C ARG A 57 -18.44 -1.54 -2.90
N ASN A 58 -17.11 -1.49 -2.89
CA ASN A 58 -16.31 -1.78 -1.70
C ASN A 58 -16.62 -0.77 -0.57
N GLY A 59 -16.82 -1.26 0.65
CA GLY A 59 -17.15 -0.42 1.80
C GLY A 59 -16.08 0.63 2.12
N SER A 60 -14.79 0.31 1.91
CA SER A 60 -13.68 1.27 2.06
C SER A 60 -13.78 2.41 1.05
N THR A 61 -14.08 2.10 -0.21
CA THR A 61 -14.35 3.08 -1.26
C THR A 61 -15.53 3.97 -0.89
N ARG A 62 -16.66 3.41 -0.45
CA ARG A 62 -17.84 4.20 -0.03
C ARG A 62 -17.54 5.15 1.12
N ARG A 63 -16.75 4.72 2.11
CA ARG A 63 -16.33 5.58 3.23
C ARG A 63 -15.39 6.68 2.78
N ALA A 64 -14.48 6.40 1.85
CA ALA A 64 -13.64 7.44 1.24
C ALA A 64 -14.46 8.45 0.41
N PHE A 65 -15.48 8.01 -0.32
CA PHE A 65 -16.44 8.89 -1.00
C PHE A 65 -17.15 9.81 -0.02
N ALA A 66 -17.70 9.27 1.08
CA ALA A 66 -18.36 10.05 2.11
C ALA A 66 -17.40 11.02 2.83
N LEU A 67 -16.14 10.61 3.05
CA LEU A 67 -15.11 11.45 3.66
C LEU A 67 -14.75 12.65 2.78
N LEU A 68 -14.80 12.47 1.46
CA LEU A 68 -14.39 13.46 0.47
C LEU A 68 -15.58 14.20 -0.16
N GLU A 69 -16.79 13.98 0.34
CA GLU A 69 -17.98 14.69 -0.11
C GLU A 69 -17.95 16.15 0.36
N GLY A 70 -18.23 17.10 -0.55
CA GLY A 70 -18.26 18.54 -0.23
C GLY A 70 -16.89 19.21 -0.05
N ILE A 71 -15.78 18.49 -0.26
CA ILE A 71 -14.43 19.07 -0.22
C ILE A 71 -14.12 19.81 -1.50
N ASP A 72 -13.53 21.01 -1.36
CA ASP A 72 -13.08 21.82 -2.49
C ASP A 72 -12.10 21.06 -3.40
N ASP A 73 -12.07 21.44 -4.69
CA ASP A 73 -11.24 20.73 -5.65
C ASP A 73 -9.74 20.92 -5.38
N LYS A 74 -9.36 22.05 -4.77
CA LYS A 74 -7.95 22.34 -4.43
C LYS A 74 -7.42 21.42 -3.32
N THR A 75 -8.17 21.20 -2.23
CA THR A 75 -7.74 20.27 -1.17
C THR A 75 -7.83 18.82 -1.67
N PHE A 76 -8.83 18.50 -2.49
CA PHE A 76 -8.93 17.19 -3.11
C PHE A 76 -7.69 16.87 -3.97
N ASP A 77 -7.28 17.80 -4.83
CA ASP A 77 -6.10 17.64 -5.68
C ASP A 77 -4.81 17.53 -4.87
N ALA A 78 -4.70 18.26 -3.75
CA ALA A 78 -3.57 18.13 -2.83
C ALA A 78 -3.50 16.73 -2.20
N VAL A 79 -4.64 16.18 -1.76
CA VAL A 79 -4.70 14.81 -1.22
C VAL A 79 -4.44 13.76 -2.30
N ALA A 80 -4.92 13.97 -3.53
CA ALA A 80 -4.61 13.10 -4.66
C ALA A 80 -3.11 13.11 -5.00
N ALA A 81 -2.46 14.28 -4.96
CA ALA A 81 -1.02 14.39 -5.13
C ALA A 81 -0.24 13.65 -4.01
N LEU A 82 -0.67 13.78 -2.75
CA LEU A 82 -0.10 13.03 -1.62
C LEU A 82 -0.26 11.51 -1.80
N ALA A 83 -1.43 11.04 -2.22
CA ALA A 83 -1.68 9.63 -2.48
C ALA A 83 -0.77 9.10 -3.59
N GLY A 84 -0.63 9.86 -4.68
CA GLY A 84 0.27 9.53 -5.79
C GLY A 84 1.74 9.49 -5.37
N LEU A 85 2.18 10.44 -4.55
CA LEU A 85 3.54 10.44 -3.99
C LEU A 85 3.77 9.23 -3.08
N ASN A 86 2.81 8.91 -2.22
CA ASN A 86 2.87 7.75 -1.33
C ASN A 86 2.96 6.44 -2.13
N ALA A 87 2.14 6.27 -3.18
CA ALA A 87 2.18 5.09 -4.03
C ALA A 87 3.54 4.93 -4.73
N ARG A 88 4.13 6.01 -5.26
CA ARG A 88 5.48 5.97 -5.86
C ARG A 88 6.56 5.59 -4.84
N ARG A 89 6.50 6.14 -3.62
CA ARG A 89 7.44 5.80 -2.56
C ARG A 89 7.30 4.34 -2.11
N GLN A 90 6.08 3.83 -2.01
CA GLN A 90 5.81 2.43 -1.68
C GLN A 90 6.35 1.49 -2.77
N GLU A 91 6.20 1.84 -4.04
CA GLU A 91 6.76 1.06 -5.15
C GLU A 91 8.29 0.99 -5.10
N GLN A 92 8.95 2.13 -4.86
CA GLN A 92 10.41 2.19 -4.72
C GLN A 92 10.90 1.32 -3.56
N MET A 93 10.20 1.39 -2.40
CA MET A 93 10.53 0.58 -1.23
C MET A 93 10.28 -0.90 -1.49
N LEU A 94 9.16 -1.28 -2.12
CA LEU A 94 8.88 -2.67 -2.49
C LEU A 94 9.99 -3.23 -3.37
N ARG A 95 10.41 -2.48 -4.40
CA ARG A 95 11.51 -2.91 -5.29
C ARG A 95 12.81 -3.10 -4.52
N ALA A 96 13.16 -2.17 -3.63
CA ALA A 96 14.36 -2.30 -2.79
C ALA A 96 14.28 -3.55 -1.90
N VAL A 97 13.15 -3.76 -1.21
CA VAL A 97 12.90 -4.93 -0.36
C VAL A 97 13.02 -6.22 -1.17
N VAL A 98 12.37 -6.32 -2.33
CA VAL A 98 12.45 -7.51 -3.19
C VAL A 98 13.88 -7.80 -3.61
N ILE A 99 14.63 -6.77 -4.05
CA ILE A 99 16.04 -6.95 -4.43
C ILE A 99 16.84 -7.47 -3.22
N THR A 100 16.74 -6.81 -2.06
CA THR A 100 17.45 -7.22 -0.85
C THR A 100 17.12 -8.64 -0.43
N TYR A 101 15.85 -9.04 -0.47
CA TYR A 101 15.40 -10.38 -0.09
C TYR A 101 15.78 -11.46 -1.10
N LEU A 102 16.09 -11.10 -2.35
CA LEU A 102 16.61 -12.05 -3.33
C LEU A 102 18.14 -12.14 -3.26
N THR A 103 18.84 -11.02 -3.07
CA THR A 103 20.31 -10.99 -3.12
C THR A 103 20.94 -11.44 -1.81
N VAL A 104 20.50 -10.90 -0.68
CA VAL A 104 21.14 -11.15 0.62
C VAL A 104 21.08 -12.62 1.02
N PRO A 105 19.93 -13.31 0.97
CA PRO A 105 19.87 -14.73 1.34
C PRO A 105 20.74 -15.62 0.44
N VAL A 106 20.79 -15.33 -0.87
CA VAL A 106 21.63 -16.06 -1.81
C VAL A 106 23.11 -15.85 -1.48
N SER A 107 23.54 -14.61 -1.23
CA SER A 107 24.92 -14.31 -0.83
C SER A 107 25.31 -14.97 0.48
N ILE A 108 24.43 -14.94 1.49
CA ILE A 108 24.67 -15.62 2.77
C ILE A 108 24.79 -17.14 2.55
N THR A 109 23.92 -17.73 1.73
CA THR A 109 23.94 -19.17 1.45
C THR A 109 25.24 -19.56 0.74
N ALA A 110 25.71 -18.77 -0.21
CA ALA A 110 26.99 -19.00 -0.89
C ALA A 110 28.17 -18.97 0.10
N LEU A 111 28.25 -17.95 0.97
CA LEU A 111 29.29 -17.86 2.00
C LEU A 111 29.25 -19.03 2.98
N VAL A 112 28.06 -19.42 3.42
CA VAL A 112 27.89 -20.57 4.32
C VAL A 112 28.30 -21.87 3.62
N ALA A 113 27.99 -22.04 2.33
CA ALA A 113 28.40 -23.21 1.55
C ALA A 113 29.92 -23.29 1.41
N GLU A 114 30.62 -22.17 1.20
CA GLU A 114 32.08 -22.12 1.17
C GLU A 114 32.70 -22.55 2.51
N ILE A 115 32.09 -22.16 3.64
CA ILE A 115 32.61 -22.47 4.99
C ILE A 115 32.29 -23.93 5.39
N MET A 116 31.08 -24.42 5.08
CA MET A 116 30.57 -25.69 5.58
C MET A 116 30.80 -26.87 4.63
N GLY A 117 31.09 -26.62 3.35
CA GLY A 117 31.21 -27.66 2.32
C GLY A 117 29.97 -28.57 2.25
N ASP A 118 30.19 -29.89 2.13
CA ASP A 118 29.12 -30.90 1.97
C ASP A 118 28.19 -31.04 3.19
N ASN A 119 28.59 -30.51 4.35
CA ASN A 119 27.81 -30.62 5.58
C ASN A 119 26.55 -29.73 5.61
N LEU A 120 26.47 -28.71 4.74
CA LEU A 120 25.31 -27.82 4.70
C LEU A 120 24.03 -28.57 4.28
N GLY A 121 24.12 -29.45 3.28
CA GLY A 121 22.98 -30.24 2.82
C GLY A 121 22.51 -31.29 3.83
N ALA A 122 23.44 -31.83 4.64
CA ALA A 122 23.09 -32.72 5.75
C ALA A 122 22.37 -31.94 6.88
N PHE A 123 22.85 -30.74 7.21
CA PHE A 123 22.25 -29.87 8.21
C PHE A 123 20.81 -29.46 7.87
N VAL A 124 20.55 -29.04 6.62
CA VAL A 124 19.21 -28.66 6.15
C VAL A 124 18.24 -29.85 6.20
N ARG A 125 18.71 -31.06 5.85
CA ARG A 125 17.90 -32.28 5.96
C ARG A 125 17.60 -32.67 7.40
N ALA A 126 18.57 -32.50 8.31
CA ALA A 126 18.38 -32.75 9.73
C ALA A 126 17.44 -31.72 10.40
N ASN A 127 17.38 -30.49 9.87
CA ASN A 127 16.63 -29.37 10.46
C ASN A 127 15.53 -28.82 9.55
N THR A 128 14.95 -29.65 8.67
CA THR A 128 14.05 -29.19 7.60
C THR A 128 12.87 -28.36 8.11
N VAL A 129 12.26 -28.74 9.23
CA VAL A 129 11.15 -28.00 9.85
C VAL A 129 11.59 -26.59 10.27
N ASN A 130 12.76 -26.47 10.91
CA ASN A 130 13.29 -25.17 11.35
C ASN A 130 13.67 -24.30 10.14
N CYS A 131 14.29 -24.89 9.11
CA CYS A 131 14.63 -24.20 7.87
C CYS A 131 13.38 -23.70 7.13
N LEU A 132 12.32 -24.51 7.05
CA LEU A 132 11.04 -24.11 6.48
C LEU A 132 10.39 -22.99 7.31
N GLY A 133 10.37 -23.10 8.63
CA GLY A 133 9.84 -22.06 9.52
C GLY A 133 10.57 -20.73 9.36
N LEU A 134 11.90 -20.76 9.23
CA LEU A 134 12.72 -19.58 8.95
C LEU A 134 12.38 -18.99 7.58
N ALA A 135 12.32 -19.81 6.52
CA ALA A 135 12.01 -19.37 5.17
C ALA A 135 10.61 -18.71 5.08
N LEU A 136 9.60 -19.33 5.71
CA LEU A 136 8.25 -18.79 5.77
C LEU A 136 8.19 -17.45 6.53
N THR A 137 8.90 -17.36 7.65
CA THR A 137 8.95 -16.13 8.45
C THR A 137 9.64 -15.00 7.69
N LEU A 138 10.74 -15.30 6.98
CA LEU A 138 11.41 -14.34 6.10
C LEU A 138 10.50 -13.90 4.94
N ALA A 139 9.68 -14.79 4.39
CA ALA A 139 8.73 -14.46 3.33
C ALA A 139 7.65 -13.45 3.77
N LEU A 140 7.32 -13.37 5.06
CA LEU A 140 6.33 -12.40 5.57
C LEU A 140 6.74 -10.94 5.34
N GLY A 141 8.04 -10.64 5.36
CA GLY A 141 8.57 -9.30 5.12
C GLY A 141 8.15 -8.77 3.75
N PRO A 142 8.59 -9.37 2.63
CA PRO A 142 8.20 -8.97 1.29
C PRO A 142 6.69 -8.97 1.05
N LEU A 143 5.96 -9.96 1.61
CA LEU A 143 4.50 -10.02 1.49
C LEU A 143 3.82 -8.81 2.16
N SER A 144 4.31 -8.38 3.32
CA SER A 144 3.77 -7.17 3.99
C SER A 144 3.97 -5.91 3.14
N TYR A 145 5.12 -5.76 2.48
CA TYR A 145 5.38 -4.66 1.55
C TYR A 145 4.53 -4.74 0.28
N LEU A 146 4.27 -5.94 -0.25
CA LEU A 146 3.40 -6.15 -1.39
C LEU A 146 1.96 -5.70 -1.07
N VAL A 147 1.45 -6.11 0.09
CA VAL A 147 0.11 -5.71 0.58
C VAL A 147 0.04 -4.19 0.81
N SER A 148 1.07 -3.60 1.42
CA SER A 148 1.16 -2.14 1.62
C SER A 148 1.15 -1.38 0.30
N ASN A 149 1.94 -1.82 -0.68
CA ASN A 149 1.99 -1.21 -2.01
C ASN A 149 0.64 -1.30 -2.74
N TRP A 150 -0.01 -2.46 -2.65
CA TRP A 150 -1.35 -2.62 -3.21
C TRP A 150 -2.34 -1.64 -2.57
N ARG A 151 -2.41 -1.56 -1.23
CA ARG A 151 -3.28 -0.59 -0.55
C ARG A 151 -2.98 0.86 -0.97
N ALA A 152 -1.72 1.23 -1.13
CA ALA A 152 -1.35 2.56 -1.61
C ALA A 152 -1.91 2.85 -3.01
N ARG A 153 -1.85 1.88 -3.94
CA ARG A 153 -2.46 2.01 -5.27
C ARG A 153 -3.99 2.03 -5.24
N GLN A 154 -4.62 1.30 -4.32
CA GLN A 154 -6.08 1.35 -4.14
C GLN A 154 -6.54 2.75 -3.75
N ILE A 155 -5.83 3.43 -2.85
CA ILE A 155 -6.18 4.81 -2.47
C ILE A 155 -6.16 5.73 -3.69
N VAL A 156 -5.12 5.64 -4.53
CA VAL A 156 -5.04 6.41 -5.79
C VAL A 156 -6.22 6.10 -6.70
N GLY A 157 -6.53 4.82 -6.92
CA GLY A 157 -7.67 4.43 -7.75
C GLY A 157 -9.02 4.94 -7.23
N VAL A 158 -9.22 5.02 -5.91
CA VAL A 158 -10.45 5.58 -5.32
C VAL A 158 -10.55 7.07 -5.61
N LEU A 159 -9.43 7.80 -5.47
CA LEU A 159 -9.40 9.23 -5.77
C LEU A 159 -9.65 9.50 -7.25
N ASP A 160 -9.06 8.71 -8.15
CA ASP A 160 -9.34 8.82 -9.59
C ASP A 160 -10.83 8.55 -9.90
N LEU A 161 -11.44 7.57 -9.24
CA LEU A 161 -12.88 7.30 -9.39
C LEU A 161 -13.75 8.46 -8.90
N ILE A 162 -13.41 9.06 -7.75
CA ILE A 162 -14.12 10.23 -7.22
C ILE A 162 -13.99 11.42 -8.18
N ARG A 163 -12.79 11.64 -8.74
CA ARG A 163 -12.55 12.70 -9.73
C ARG A 163 -13.43 12.52 -10.97
N ILE A 164 -13.51 11.29 -11.49
CA ILE A 164 -14.36 10.95 -12.65
C ILE A 164 -15.84 11.20 -12.33
N GLU A 165 -16.32 10.76 -11.15
CA GLU A 165 -17.71 10.98 -10.76
C GLU A 165 -18.04 12.45 -10.51
N ARG A 166 -17.12 13.26 -9.98
CA ARG A 166 -17.29 14.72 -9.85
C ARG A 166 -17.39 15.38 -11.22
N ALA A 167 -16.50 15.03 -12.14
CA ALA A 167 -16.51 15.56 -13.51
C ALA A 167 -17.78 15.18 -14.29
N ALA A 168 -18.37 14.02 -14.03
CA ALA A 168 -19.63 13.60 -14.66
C ALA A 168 -20.88 14.30 -14.09
N ARG A 169 -20.78 14.96 -12.92
CA ARG A 169 -21.88 15.68 -12.27
C ARG A 169 -21.84 17.20 -12.51
N ALA A 170 -20.71 17.71 -13.00
CA ALA A 170 -20.51 19.11 -13.39
C ALA A 170 -21.06 19.37 -14.79
#